data_AF-A0A2G1LUQ2-F1
#
_entry.id   AF-A0A2G1LUQ2-F1
#
_cell.length_a   1.000
_cell.length_b   1.000
_cell.length_c   1.000
_cell.angle_alpha   90.00
_cell.angle_beta   90.00
_cell.angle_gamma   90.00
#
_symmetry.space_group_name_H-M   'P 1'
#
loop_
_entity.id
_entity.type
_entity.pdbx_description
1 polymer ?
#
loop_
_entity_poly.entity_id
_entity_poly.type
_entity_poly.pdbx_seq_one_letter_code
_entity_poly.pdbx_strand_id
1 'polypeptide(L)' 'MTKPGGRKIMLFVVLSIAYWAIASIVIVMGAIRVCGMSPDTAEVCDPTPIGIVMAIVFVLFAGLSVIFFKAQLSGVDE' A
#
# COMPACT_ATOMS: atom_id res chain seq x y z
N MET A 1 10.73 -17.55 24.36
CA MET A 1 9.79 -17.06 23.33
C MET A 1 9.01 -15.90 23.92
N THR A 2 9.54 -14.69 23.74
CA THR A 2 8.88 -13.44 24.13
C THR A 2 7.70 -13.21 23.19
N LYS A 3 6.50 -13.10 23.78
CA LYS A 3 5.26 -12.86 23.06
C LYS A 3 5.43 -11.54 22.26
N PRO A 4 5.11 -11.50 20.96
CA PRO A 4 5.19 -10.24 20.21
C PRO A 4 4.31 -9.21 20.92
N GLY A 5 4.92 -8.11 21.35
CA GLY A 5 4.21 -7.08 22.11
C GLY A 5 3.10 -6.50 21.27
N GLY A 6 1.84 -6.64 21.71
CA GLY A 6 0.65 -6.19 20.97
C GLY A 6 0.72 -4.72 20.52
N ARG A 7 1.53 -3.90 21.19
CA ARG A 7 1.82 -2.51 20.80
C ARG A 7 2.48 -2.39 19.41
N LYS A 8 3.42 -3.27 19.04
CA LYS A 8 4.12 -3.21 17.74
C LYS A 8 3.18 -3.62 16.60
N ILE A 9 2.37 -4.65 16.83
CA ILE A 9 1.32 -5.09 15.89
C ILE A 9 0.29 -3.97 15.68
N MET A 10 -0.18 -3.35 16.77
CA MET A 10 -1.11 -2.22 16.69
C MET A 10 -0.53 -1.05 15.90
N LEU A 11 0.76 -0.74 16.10
CA LEU A 11 1.46 0.32 15.37
C LEU A 11 1.59 -0.01 13.87
N PHE A 12 1.89 -1.26 13.53
CA PHE A 12 1.91 -1.74 12.15
C PHE A 12 0.53 -1.63 11.47
N VAL A 13 -0.55 -1.97 12.18
CA VAL A 13 -1.92 -1.83 11.66
C VAL A 13 -2.23 -0.36 11.36
N VAL A 14 -1.89 0.57 12.27
CA VAL A 14 -2.10 2.01 12.05
C VAL A 14 -1.30 2.52 10.85
N LEU A 15 -0.03 2.13 10.74
CA LEU A 15 0.82 2.48 9.59
C LEU A 15 0.30 1.88 8.29
N SER A 16 -0.23 0.66 8.32
CA SER A 16 -0.83 0.02 7.15
C SER A 16 -2.06 0.78 6.66
N ILE A 17 -2.94 1.19 7.58
CA ILE A 17 -4.12 2.01 7.24
C ILE A 17 -3.68 3.35 6.64
N ALA A 18 -2.71 4.02 7.26
CA ALA A 18 -2.18 5.29 6.75
C ALA A 18 -1.56 5.14 5.35
N TYR A 19 -0.81 4.06 5.13
CA TYR A 19 -0.23 3.73 3.83
C TYR A 19 -1.30 3.56 2.76
N TRP A 20 -2.34 2.76 3.03
CA TRP A 20 -3.43 2.54 2.09
C TRP A 20 -4.26 3.80 1.82
N ALA A 21 -4.45 4.66 2.83
CA ALA A 21 -5.11 5.95 2.65
C ALA A 21 -4.32 6.84 1.67
N ILE A 22 -3.01 7.00 1.88
CA ILE A 22 -2.15 7.79 0.99
C ILE A 22 -2.09 7.16 -0.41
N ALA A 23 -1.92 5.85 -0.50
CA ALA A 23 -1.89 5.14 -1.78
C ALA A 23 -3.18 5.35 -2.58
N SER A 24 -4.35 5.25 -1.94
CA SER A 24 -5.64 5.47 -2.59
C SER A 24 -5.76 6.89 -3.17
N ILE A 25 -5.29 7.91 -2.44
CA ILE A 25 -5.28 9.29 -2.90
C ILE A 25 -4.39 9.44 -4.13
N VAL A 26 -3.18 8.86 -4.11
CA VAL A 26 -2.23 8.93 -5.23
C VAL A 26 -2.79 8.21 -6.46
N ILE A 27 -3.41 7.04 -6.28
CA ILE A 27 -4.02 6.28 -7.38
C ILE A 27 -5.18 7.06 -7.98
N VAL A 28 -6.04 7.66 -7.17
CA VAL A 28 -7.16 8.50 -7.64
C VAL A 28 -6.65 9.74 -8.37
N MET A 29 -5.65 10.44 -7.82
CA MET A 29 -5.03 11.58 -8.52
C MET A 29 -4.39 11.16 -9.84
N GLY A 30 -3.69 10.02 -9.86
CA GLY A 30 -3.12 9.44 -11.08
C GLY A 30 -4.20 9.08 -12.10
N ALA A 31 -5.30 8.48 -11.67
CA ALA A 31 -6.44 8.15 -12.52
C ALA A 31 -7.08 9.40 -13.12
N ILE A 32 -7.29 10.46 -12.33
CA ILE A 32 -7.81 11.74 -12.83
C ILE A 32 -6.84 12.37 -13.84
N ARG A 33 -5.53 12.26 -13.63
CA ARG A 33 -4.52 12.77 -14.57
C ARG A 33 -4.48 12.01 -15.89
N VAL A 34 -4.64 10.69 -15.85
CA VAL A 34 -4.53 9.82 -17.04
C VAL A 34 -5.84 9.75 -17.81
N CYS A 35 -6.97 9.59 -17.11
CA CYS A 35 -8.29 9.40 -17.73
C CYS A 35 -9.16 10.66 -17.74
N GLY A 36 -8.78 11.75 -17.06
CA GLY A 36 -9.68 12.89 -16.85
C GLY A 36 -10.89 12.54 -15.96
N MET A 37 -11.75 13.52 -15.68
CA MET A 37 -13.04 13.32 -14.98
C MET A 37 -14.25 13.31 -15.93
N SER A 38 -14.04 13.44 -17.24
CA SER A 38 -15.14 13.45 -18.21
C SER A 38 -15.64 12.04 -18.53
N PRO A 39 -16.95 11.83 -18.70
CA PRO A 39 -17.51 10.53 -19.02
C PRO A 39 -17.05 10.00 -20.39
N ASP A 40 -16.77 10.89 -21.35
CA ASP A 40 -16.35 10.53 -22.72
C ASP A 40 -14.89 10.04 -22.83
N THR A 41 -14.05 10.25 -21.80
CA THR A 41 -12.65 9.80 -21.81
C THR A 41 -12.47 8.37 -21.31
N ALA A 42 -13.51 7.75 -20.74
CA ALA A 42 -13.45 6.37 -20.25
C ALA A 42 -13.25 5.34 -21.37
N GLU A 43 -13.76 5.60 -22.58
CA GLU A 43 -13.60 4.68 -23.73
C GLU A 43 -12.21 4.75 -24.39
N VAL A 44 -11.46 5.83 -24.14
CA VAL A 44 -10.12 6.06 -24.72
C VAL A 44 -9.01 5.93 -23.67
N CYS A 45 -9.36 5.80 -22.38
CA CYS A 45 -8.36 5.70 -21.34
C CYS A 45 -7.75 4.30 -21.29
N ASP A 46 -6.42 4.22 -21.41
CA ASP A 46 -5.66 3.01 -21.11
C ASP A 46 -5.45 2.91 -19.57
N PRO A 47 -6.05 1.91 -18.89
CA PRO A 47 -5.89 1.74 -17.44
C PRO A 47 -4.59 1.05 -17.06
N THR A 48 -3.80 0.55 -18.03
CA THR A 48 -2.52 -0.15 -17.81
C THR A 48 -1.56 0.61 -16.87
N PRO A 49 -1.28 1.92 -17.05
CA PRO A 49 -0.43 2.68 -16.13
C PRO A 49 -0.96 2.72 -14.68
N ILE A 50 -2.27 2.80 -14.48
CA ILE A 50 -2.89 2.77 -13.14
C ILE A 50 -2.70 1.37 -12.52
N GLY A 51 -2.88 0.32 -13.32
CA GLY A 51 -2.63 -1.07 -12.91
C GLY A 51 -1.17 -1.31 -12.49
N ILE A 52 -0.20 -0.73 -13.20
CA ILE A 52 1.22 -0.81 -12.86
C ILE A 52 1.51 -0.12 -11.53
N VAL A 53 0.97 1.09 -11.31
CA VAL A 53 1.13 1.82 -10.04
C VAL A 53 0.54 1.02 -8.88
N MET A 54 -0.66 0.46 -9.05
CA MET A 54 -1.29 -0.42 -8.07
C MET A 54 -0.42 -1.64 -7.74
N ALA A 55 0.15 -2.29 -8.75
CA ALA A 55 1.03 -3.44 -8.55
C ALA A 55 2.31 -3.07 -7.77
N ILE A 56 2.94 -1.94 -8.10
CA ILE A 56 4.14 -1.46 -7.39
C ILE A 56 3.83 -1.16 -5.92
N VAL A 57 2.74 -0.43 -5.65
CA VAL A 57 2.27 -0.12 -4.30
C VAL A 57 2.03 -1.40 -3.51
N PHE A 58 1.38 -2.39 -4.12
CA PHE A 58 1.11 -3.68 -3.48
C PHE A 58 2.40 -4.44 -3.15
N VAL A 59 3.36 -4.49 -4.08
CA VAL A 59 4.66 -5.16 -3.88
C VAL A 59 5.46 -4.48 -2.77
N LEU A 60 5.47 -3.14 -2.71
CA LEU A 60 6.12 -2.39 -1.65
C LEU A 60 5.50 -2.69 -0.29
N PHE A 61 4.17 -2.70 -0.20
CA PHE A 61 3.46 -3.06 1.02
C PHE A 61 3.74 -4.50 1.46
N ALA A 62 3.71 -5.45 0.52
CA ALA A 62 4.01 -6.85 0.80
C ALA A 62 5.47 -7.03 1.28
N GLY A 63 6.43 -6.36 0.66
CA GLY A 63 7.83 -6.37 1.07
C GLY A 63 8.03 -5.82 2.48
N LEU A 64 7.43 -4.66 2.78
CA LEU A 64 7.48 -4.05 4.12
C LEU A 64 6.83 -4.95 5.17
N SER A 65 5.70 -5.59 4.84
CA SER A 65 5.01 -6.53 5.72
C SER A 65 5.89 -7.75 6.03
N VAL A 66 6.51 -8.36 5.01
CA VAL A 66 7.41 -9.51 5.19
C VAL A 66 8.61 -9.14 6.04
N ILE A 67 9.23 -7.97 5.82
CA ILE A 67 10.34 -7.48 6.65
C ILE A 67 9.90 -7.31 8.11
N PHE A 68 8.74 -6.68 8.34
CA PHE A 68 8.20 -6.45 9.68
C PHE A 68 7.95 -7.77 10.44
N PHE A 69 7.27 -8.73 9.80
CA PHE A 69 7.02 -10.04 10.41
C PHE A 69 8.29 -10.86 10.60
N LYS A 70 9.27 -10.76 9.68
CA LYS A 70 10.56 -11.44 9.82
C LYS A 70 11.40 -10.87 10.96
N ALA A 71 11.39 -9.55 11.15
CA ALA A 71 12.05 -8.88 12.27
C ALA A 71 11.42 -9.27 13.62
N GLN A 72 10.08 -9.36 13.67
CA GLN A 72 9.33 -9.85 14.83
C GLN A 72 9.67 -11.32 15.17
N LEU A 73 9.80 -12.20 14.16
CA LEU A 73 10.12 -13.62 14.36
C LEU A 73 11.57 -13.87 14.76
N SER A 74 12.52 -13.02 14.35
CA SER A 74 13.94 -13.17 14.69
C SER A 74 14.31 -12.71 16.11
N GLY A 75 13.37 -12.17 16.89
CA GLY A 75 13.65 -11.71 18.25
C GLY A 75 14.60 -10.51 18.33
N VAL A 76 14.89 -9.83 17.21
CA VAL A 76 15.71 -8.59 17.13
C VAL A 76 15.01 -7.40 17.78
N ASP A 77 13.87 -7.65 18.42
CA ASP A 77 12.97 -6.73 19.08
C ASP A 77 12.85 -7.08 20.57
N GLU A 78 13.95 -7.53 21.20
CA GLU A 78 14.16 -7.49 22.66
C GLU A 78 14.38 -6.05 23.15
#